data_AF-A0A9P3K289-F1
#
_entry.id   AF-A0A9P3K289-F1
#
_cell.length_a   1.000
_cell.length_b   1.000
_cell.length_c   1.000
_cell.angle_alpha   90.00
_cell.angle_beta   90.00
_cell.angle_gamma   90.00
#
_symmetry.space_group_name_H-M   'P 1'
#
loop_
_entity.id
_entity.type
_entity.pdbx_description
1 polymer ?
#
loop_
_entity_poly.entity_id
_entity_poly.type
_entity_poly.pdbx_seq_one_letter_code
_entity_poly.pdbx_strand_id
1 'polypeptide(L)' 'MAVQSWVAEKADWTYSPVPEGCADGRMCGHYTQVVWRDTTHVGCASAQCPDGSSMWVCDYSPPGNFIGSIPF' A
#
# COMPACT_ATOMS: atom_id res chain seq x y z
N MET A 1 -7.62 0.73 11.71
CA MET A 1 -6.88 -0.51 11.37
C MET A 1 -5.84 -0.21 10.30
N ALA A 2 -4.73 -0.96 10.21
CA ALA A 2 -3.62 -0.64 9.29
C ALA A 2 -4.06 -0.46 7.84
N VAL A 3 -4.89 -1.36 7.32
CA VAL A 3 -5.42 -1.29 5.95
C VAL A 3 -6.18 0.01 5.67
N GLN A 4 -6.97 0.52 6.64
CA GLN A 4 -7.68 1.79 6.46
C GLN A 4 -6.72 2.98 6.35
N SER A 5 -5.60 2.95 7.08
CA SER A 5 -4.56 3.98 7.01
C SER A 5 -3.87 3.95 5.64
N TRP A 6 -3.58 2.76 5.12
CA TRP A 6 -2.99 2.60 3.79
C TRP A 6 -3.95 3.07 2.69
N VAL A 7 -5.24 2.76 2.79
CA VAL A 7 -6.24 3.22 1.82
C VAL A 7 -6.43 4.74 1.86
N ALA A 8 -6.22 5.38 3.01
CA ALA A 8 -6.34 6.83 3.14
C ALA A 8 -5.33 7.61 2.30
N GLU A 9 -4.21 6.99 1.90
CA GLU A 9 -3.23 7.60 0.97
C GLU A 9 -3.83 7.90 -0.41
N LYS A 10 -5.01 7.33 -0.74
CA LYS A 10 -5.79 7.69 -1.92
C LYS A 10 -6.00 9.20 -2.06
N ALA A 11 -6.12 9.92 -0.94
CA ALA A 11 -6.30 11.37 -0.95
C ALA A 11 -5.12 12.14 -1.59
N ASP A 12 -3.93 11.54 -1.56
CA ASP A 12 -2.69 12.09 -2.10
C ASP A 12 -2.31 11.48 -3.46
N TRP A 13 -3.14 10.57 -3.99
CA TRP A 13 -2.88 9.82 -5.22
C TRP A 13 -3.72 10.32 -6.40
N THR A 14 -3.06 10.48 -7.54
CA THR A 14 -3.65 10.72 -8.85
C THR A 14 -3.45 9.50 -9.74
N TYR A 15 -4.41 9.22 -10.61
CA TYR A 15 -4.44 8.03 -11.47
C TYR A 15 -3.33 8.08 -12.55
N SER A 16 -2.11 7.78 -12.15
CA SER A 16 -0.89 7.84 -12.96
C SER A 16 -0.02 6.59 -12.75
N PRO A 17 1.00 6.35 -13.60
CA PRO A 17 1.98 5.31 -13.36
C PRO A 17 2.71 5.49 -12.01
N VAL A 18 3.03 4.40 -11.33
CA VAL A 18 3.84 4.45 -10.09
C VAL A 18 5.27 4.92 -10.41
N PRO A 19 5.87 5.85 -9.64
CA PRO A 19 5.33 6.55 -8.47
C PRO A 19 4.75 7.95 -8.77
N GLU A 20 4.68 8.35 -10.04
CA GLU A 20 4.35 9.72 -10.50
C GLU A 20 2.98 10.23 -10.02
N GLY A 21 2.07 9.34 -9.66
CA GLY A 21 0.75 9.71 -9.16
C GLY A 21 0.72 10.27 -7.74
N CYS A 22 1.80 10.15 -6.95
CA CYS A 22 1.81 10.55 -5.55
C CYS A 22 2.22 12.01 -5.37
N ALA A 23 1.48 12.76 -4.55
CA ALA A 23 1.82 14.15 -4.24
C ALA A 23 3.20 14.29 -3.56
N ASP A 24 3.89 15.40 -3.84
CA ASP A 24 5.25 15.66 -3.35
C ASP A 24 5.36 15.54 -1.83
N GLY A 25 6.31 14.74 -1.36
CA GLY A 25 6.55 14.50 0.07
C GLY A 25 5.49 13.63 0.75
N ARG A 26 4.55 13.03 0.00
CA ARG A 26 3.55 12.10 0.53
C ARG A 26 3.96 10.64 0.27
N MET A 27 3.25 9.72 0.91
CA MET A 27 3.43 8.29 0.77
C MET A 27 2.14 7.71 0.18
N CYS A 28 2.25 7.03 -0.96
CA CYS A 28 1.11 6.38 -1.64
C CYS A 28 1.35 4.91 -1.96
N GLY A 29 2.55 4.39 -1.62
CA GLY A 29 2.96 3.04 -1.97
C GLY A 29 2.12 1.97 -1.29
N HIS A 30 1.55 2.25 -0.12
CA HIS A 30 0.66 1.27 0.51
C HIS A 30 -0.68 1.24 -0.21
N TYR A 31 -1.26 2.39 -0.56
CA TYR A 31 -2.49 2.43 -1.34
C TYR A 31 -2.35 1.71 -2.67
N THR A 32 -1.30 2.01 -3.44
CA THR A 32 -1.11 1.41 -4.77
C THR A 32 -0.94 -0.11 -4.68
N GLN A 33 -0.31 -0.63 -3.63
CA GLN A 33 -0.23 -2.08 -3.40
C GLN A 33 -1.59 -2.68 -3.01
N VAL A 34 -2.36 -1.99 -2.17
CA VAL A 34 -3.69 -2.46 -1.73
C VAL A 34 -4.66 -2.57 -2.91
N VAL A 35 -4.58 -1.67 -3.88
CA VAL A 35 -5.45 -1.68 -5.07
C VAL A 35 -4.83 -2.35 -6.29
N TRP A 36 -3.70 -3.05 -6.14
CA TRP A 36 -2.97 -3.62 -7.27
C TRP A 36 -3.76 -4.76 -7.94
N ARG A 37 -4.09 -4.58 -9.22
CA ARG A 37 -4.96 -5.48 -9.99
C ARG A 37 -4.47 -6.91 -10.10
N ASP A 38 -3.17 -7.09 -10.31
CA ASP A 38 -2.60 -8.42 -10.53
C ASP A 38 -2.38 -9.20 -9.23
N THR A 39 -2.49 -8.53 -8.08
CA THR A 39 -2.38 -9.17 -6.77
C THR A 39 -3.66 -9.94 -6.49
N THR A 40 -3.53 -11.24 -6.29
CA THR A 40 -4.67 -12.17 -6.15
C THR A 40 -4.74 -12.81 -4.77
N HIS A 41 -3.64 -12.77 -4.01
CA HIS A 41 -3.52 -13.34 -2.68
C HIS A 41 -2.93 -12.29 -1.74
N VAL A 42 -3.45 -12.27 -0.51
CA VAL A 42 -2.96 -11.42 0.56
C VAL A 42 -2.91 -12.21 1.86
N GLY A 43 -1.79 -12.09 2.58
CA GLY A 43 -1.61 -12.63 3.92
C GLY A 43 -1.23 -11.53 4.89
N CYS A 44 -1.96 -11.38 5.99
CA CYS A 44 -1.70 -10.32 6.97
C CYS A 44 -1.40 -10.89 8.35
N ALA A 45 -0.53 -10.21 9.10
CA ALA A 45 -0.19 -10.53 10.47
C ALA A 45 -0.04 -9.24 11.28
N SER A 46 -0.22 -9.36 12.60
CA SER A 46 0.04 -8.27 13.54
C SER A 46 0.76 -8.77 14.78
N ALA A 47 1.66 -7.96 15.31
CA ALA A 47 2.36 -8.23 16.56
C ALA A 47 2.40 -6.97 17.44
N GLN A 48 2.31 -7.15 18.75
CA GLN A 48 2.54 -6.07 19.71
C GLN A 48 4.02 -6.06 20.11
N CYS A 49 4.66 -4.91 19.98
CA CYS A 49 6.05 -4.69 20.33
C CYS A 49 6.22 -4.45 21.85
N PRO A 50 7.43 -4.65 22.41
CA PRO A 50 7.68 -4.44 23.84
C PRO A 50 7.43 -3.00 24.33
N ASP A 51 7.49 -2.02 23.43
CA ASP A 51 7.19 -0.62 23.71
C ASP A 51 5.68 -0.29 23.69
N GLY A 52 4.83 -1.30 23.49
CA GLY A 52 3.37 -1.17 23.40
C GLY A 52 2.85 -0.79 22.02
N SER A 53 3.73 -0.53 21.04
CA SER A 53 3.32 -0.28 19.66
C SER A 53 2.77 -1.55 19.00
N SER A 54 1.95 -1.40 17.96
CA SER A 54 1.43 -2.53 17.18
C SER A 54 1.99 -2.47 15.76
N MET A 55 2.70 -3.51 15.35
CA MET A 55 3.12 -3.70 13.97
C MET A 55 2.10 -4.52 13.20
N TRP A 56 1.82 -4.08 11.98
CA TRP A 56 0.94 -4.74 11.04
C TRP A 56 1.70 -4.94 9.74
N VAL A 57 1.64 -6.15 9.20
CA VAL A 57 2.29 -6.54 7.95
C VAL A 57 1.26 -7.23 7.09
N CYS A 58 1.21 -6.88 5.80
CA CYS A 58 0.50 -7.64 4.80
C CYS A 58 1.44 -7.93 3.64
N ASP A 59 1.47 -9.18 3.20
CA ASP A 59 2.21 -9.68 2.06
C ASP A 59 1.23 -9.94 0.89
N TYR A 60 1.64 -9.59 -0.32
CA TYR A 60 0.80 -9.55 -1.50
C TYR A 60 1.42 -10.38 -2.63
N SER A 61 0.64 -11.28 -3.22
CA SER A 61 1.10 -12.19 -4.27
C SER A 61 0.11 -12.31 -5.43
N PRO A 62 0.54 -12.16 -6.70
CA PRO A 62 1.80 -11.56 -7.14
C PRO A 62 2.05 -10.15 -6.55
N PRO A 63 3.32 -9.74 -6.39
CA PRO A 63 3.65 -8.42 -5.84
C PRO A 63 3.23 -7.31 -6.80
N GLY A 64 2.98 -6.12 -6.26
CA GLY A 64 2.61 -4.93 -7.02
C GLY A 64 3.68 -3.85 -7.01
N ASN A 65 3.25 -2.61 -7.24
CA ASN A 65 4.09 -1.40 -7.23
C ASN A 65 5.26 -1.43 -8.22
N PHE A 66 5.07 -2.04 -9.38
CA PHE A 66 6.04 -1.95 -10.47
C PHE A 66 6.11 -0.53 -11.02
N ILE A 67 7.32 0.04 -11.06
CA ILE A 67 7.59 1.38 -11.58
C ILE A 67 7.13 1.47 -13.05
N GLY A 68 6.44 2.55 -13.39
CA GLY A 68 5.89 2.78 -14.72
C GLY A 68 4.58 2.04 -15.02
N SER A 69 4.05 1.26 -14.07
CA SER A 69 2.78 0.54 -14.22
C SER A 69 1.64 1.27 -13.49
N ILE A 70 0.43 1.13 -14.03
CA ILE A 70 -0.80 1.64 -13.41
C ILE A 70 -1.36 0.53 -12.50
N PRO A 71 -1.75 0.84 -11.25
CA PRO A 71 -2.23 -0.18 -10.31
C PRO A 71 -3.53 -0.90 -10.71
N PHE A 72 -4.28 -0.45 -11.73
CA PHE A 72 -5.62 -0.94 -12.12
C PHE A 72 -5.83 -0.99 -13.64
#